data_AF-A0A832TTN4-F1
#
_entry.id   AF-A0A832TTN4-F1
#
_cell.length_a   1.000
_cell.length_b   1.000
_cell.length_c   1.000
_cell.angle_alpha   90.00
_cell.angle_beta   90.00
_cell.angle_gamma   90.00
#
_symmetry.space_group_name_H-M   'P 1'
#
loop_
_entity.id
_entity.type
_entity.pdbx_description
1 polymer ?
#
loop_
_entity_poly.entity_id
_entity_poly.type
_entity_poly.pdbx_seq_one_letter_code
_entity_poly.pdbx_strand_id
1 'polypeptide(L)'
;MTLKDESNDKIEYKNSRESVKISYKQMTKAIDKVSDSTKHYRYSNEVNMIYRIVLGFDAKGFRKSHGLPENADILDNLTNEQLQAIDKLQIENTKLLYERMGFQDRKDRLKYIYDNFVYQIMSNNIDFEEIKEFGN
;
A
#
# COMPACT_ATOMS: atom_id res chain seq x y z
N MET A 1 -27.21 -6.72 -2.83
CA MET A 1 -26.42 -5.81 -1.99
C MET A 1 -27.40 -5.05 -1.13
N THR A 2 -27.36 -5.23 0.20
CA THR A 2 -28.31 -4.59 1.13
C THR A 2 -27.76 -3.27 1.65
N LEU A 3 -28.62 -2.36 2.13
CA LEU A 3 -28.20 -1.07 2.72
C LEU A 3 -27.20 -1.22 3.88
N LYS A 4 -27.21 -2.36 4.58
CA LYS A 4 -26.25 -2.66 5.65
C LYS A 4 -24.84 -2.95 5.09
N ASP A 5 -24.76 -3.58 3.93
CA ASP A 5 -23.49 -3.93 3.28
C ASP A 5 -22.79 -2.66 2.76
N GLU A 6 -23.54 -1.76 2.09
CA GLU A 6 -23.00 -0.46 1.64
C GLU A 6 -22.51 0.43 2.80
N SER A 7 -23.12 0.29 3.98
CA SER A 7 -22.71 1.02 5.18
C SER A 7 -21.38 0.48 5.73
N ASN A 8 -21.22 -0.85 5.68
CA ASN A 8 -20.04 -1.53 6.18
C ASN A 8 -18.82 -1.26 5.28
N ASP A 9 -19.00 -1.31 3.95
CA ASP A 9 -17.93 -1.05 2.97
C ASP A 9 -17.37 0.38 3.11
N LYS A 10 -18.25 1.36 3.35
CA LYS A 10 -17.85 2.76 3.59
C LYS A 10 -17.06 2.92 4.90
N ILE A 11 -17.44 2.19 5.95
CA ILE A 11 -16.73 2.20 7.23
C ILE A 11 -15.35 1.56 7.05
N GLU A 12 -15.28 0.42 6.37
CA GLU A 12 -14.03 -0.27 6.11
C GLU A 12 -13.06 0.60 5.31
N TYR A 13 -13.53 1.20 4.21
CA TYR A 13 -12.74 2.13 3.41
C TYR A 13 -12.16 3.28 4.25
N LYS A 14 -12.99 3.90 5.10
CA LYS A 14 -12.55 4.99 5.99
C LYS A 14 -11.49 4.50 6.98
N ASN A 15 -11.65 3.31 7.54
CA ASN A 15 -10.69 2.72 8.47
C ASN A 15 -9.35 2.44 7.77
N SER A 16 -9.37 1.83 6.58
CA SER A 16 -8.17 1.56 5.77
C SER A 16 -7.44 2.86 5.44
N ARG A 17 -8.16 3.91 5.06
CA ARG A 17 -7.59 5.23 4.77
C ARG A 17 -6.91 5.85 6.00
N GLU A 18 -7.54 5.78 7.17
CA GLU A 18 -6.93 6.30 8.40
C GLU A 18 -5.73 5.45 8.83
N SER A 19 -5.76 4.12 8.64
CA SER A 19 -4.63 3.24 8.89
C SER A 19 -3.40 3.65 8.07
N VAL A 20 -3.57 3.89 6.76
CA VAL A 20 -2.50 4.37 5.87
C VAL A 20 -1.85 5.66 6.40
N LYS A 21 -2.62 6.60 6.94
CA LYS A 21 -2.07 7.83 7.52
C LYS A 21 -1.27 7.56 8.79
N ILE A 22 -1.72 6.60 9.61
CA ILE A 22 -1.04 6.22 10.85
C ILE A 22 0.30 5.54 10.51
N SER A 23 0.29 4.54 9.62
CA SER A 23 1.51 3.83 9.24
C SER A 23 2.48 4.74 8.48
N TYR A 24 1.99 5.69 7.67
CA TYR A 24 2.84 6.73 7.08
C TYR A 24 3.58 7.54 8.16
N LYS A 25 2.87 8.03 9.18
CA LYS A 25 3.49 8.77 10.31
C LYS A 25 4.51 7.93 11.09
N GLN A 26 4.29 6.62 11.19
CA GLN A 26 5.26 5.72 11.83
C GLN A 26 6.51 5.55 10.98
N MET A 27 6.33 5.37 9.66
CA MET A 27 7.43 5.26 8.71
C MET A 27 8.26 6.55 8.66
N THR A 28 7.64 7.73 8.63
CA THR A 28 8.38 9.00 8.66
C THR A 28 9.22 9.15 9.93
N LYS A 29 8.69 8.74 11.09
CA LYS A 29 9.45 8.70 12.35
C LYS A 29 10.63 7.72 12.29
N ALA A 30 10.46 6.58 11.64
CA ALA A 30 11.56 5.63 11.45
C ALA A 30 12.64 6.22 10.55
N ILE A 31 12.27 6.83 9.42
CA ILE A 31 13.20 7.56 8.53
C ILE A 31 14.01 8.57 9.33
N ASP A 32 13.35 9.40 10.16
CA ASP A 32 14.03 10.42 10.97
C ASP A 32 15.02 9.84 11.98
N LYS A 33 14.75 8.64 12.51
CA LYS A 33 15.63 7.98 13.48
C LYS A 33 16.84 7.31 12.86
N VAL A 34 16.71 6.81 11.63
CA VAL A 34 17.74 5.95 11.00
C VAL A 34 18.58 6.68 9.95
N SER A 35 18.06 7.78 9.41
CA SER A 35 18.71 8.55 8.35
C SER A 35 19.45 9.76 8.91
N ASP A 36 20.77 9.78 8.72
CA ASP A 36 21.57 11.00 8.92
C ASP A 36 21.38 12.04 7.80
N SER A 37 20.69 11.66 6.72
CA SER A 37 20.45 12.53 5.57
C SER A 37 19.39 13.60 5.86
N THR A 38 19.77 14.86 5.68
CA THR A 38 18.92 16.07 5.75
C THR A 38 18.19 16.37 4.44
N LYS A 39 18.30 15.50 3.42
CA LYS A 39 17.72 15.72 2.10
C LYS A 39 16.20 15.80 2.18
N HIS A 40 15.63 16.87 1.62
CA HIS A 40 14.18 17.16 1.63
C HIS A 40 13.33 16.06 0.97
N TYR A 41 13.91 15.27 0.06
CA TYR A 41 13.22 14.21 -0.68
C TYR A 41 13.23 12.83 0.01
N ARG A 42 13.76 12.71 1.24
CA ARG A 42 13.87 11.40 1.91
C ARG A 42 12.51 10.73 2.12
N TYR A 43 11.48 11.48 2.47
CA TYR A 43 10.14 10.93 2.70
C TYR A 43 9.44 10.59 1.38
N SER A 44 9.51 11.49 0.39
CA SER A 44 8.85 11.29 -0.89
C SER A 44 9.45 10.12 -1.68
N ASN A 45 10.74 9.83 -1.52
CA ASN A 45 11.35 8.65 -2.12
C ASN A 45 10.74 7.35 -1.59
N GLU A 46 10.53 7.24 -0.28
CA GLU A 46 9.95 6.05 0.37
C GLU A 46 8.48 5.86 -0.03
N VAL A 47 7.70 6.94 -0.01
CA VAL A 47 6.29 6.91 -0.44
C VAL A 47 6.18 6.55 -1.92
N ASN A 48 6.96 7.20 -2.78
CA ASN A 48 6.92 6.91 -4.22
C ASN A 48 7.45 5.51 -4.56
N MET A 49 8.33 4.93 -3.74
CA MET A 49 8.71 3.52 -3.89
C MET A 49 7.50 2.62 -3.65
N ILE A 50 6.77 2.82 -2.54
CA ILE A 50 5.58 2.04 -2.20
C ILE A 50 4.47 2.22 -3.25
N TYR A 51 4.22 3.45 -3.70
CA TYR A 51 3.24 3.71 -4.76
C TYR A 51 3.61 3.03 -6.07
N ARG A 52 4.90 3.02 -6.46
CA ARG A 52 5.30 2.32 -7.68
C ARG A 52 5.11 0.81 -7.57
N ILE A 53 5.26 0.23 -6.38
CA ILE A 53 5.01 -1.20 -6.14
C ILE A 53 3.51 -1.50 -6.25
N VAL A 54 2.66 -0.72 -5.59
CA VAL A 54 1.21 -1.01 -5.49
C VAL A 54 0.41 -0.54 -6.71
N LEU A 55 0.77 0.63 -7.26
CA LEU A 55 -0.02 1.34 -8.28
C LEU A 55 0.66 1.36 -9.66
N GLY A 56 1.94 0.98 -9.76
CA GLY A 56 2.74 1.13 -10.97
C GLY A 56 3.19 2.57 -11.27
N PHE A 57 2.78 3.55 -10.47
CA PHE A 57 3.11 4.97 -10.64
C PHE A 57 3.64 5.58 -9.33
N ASP A 58 4.37 6.69 -9.43
CA ASP A 58 4.51 7.58 -8.27
C ASP A 58 3.29 8.49 -8.13
N ALA A 59 3.28 9.32 -7.08
CA ALA A 59 2.15 10.19 -6.80
C ALA A 59 1.79 11.14 -7.97
N LYS A 60 2.81 11.70 -8.63
CA LYS A 60 2.62 12.62 -9.76
C LYS A 60 2.11 11.88 -10.99
N GLY A 61 2.67 10.71 -11.28
CA GLY A 61 2.26 9.83 -12.37
C GLY A 61 0.81 9.37 -12.21
N PHE A 62 0.43 8.95 -11.01
CA PHE A 62 -0.94 8.50 -10.71
C PHE A 62 -1.96 9.61 -10.97
N ARG A 63 -1.71 10.82 -10.46
CA ARG A 63 -2.61 11.96 -10.71
C ARG A 63 -2.76 12.25 -12.20
N LYS A 64 -1.64 12.28 -12.93
CA LYS A 64 -1.66 12.53 -14.38
C LYS A 64 -2.43 11.44 -15.13
N SER A 65 -2.21 10.17 -14.81
CA SER A 65 -2.89 9.06 -15.50
C SER A 65 -4.39 8.99 -15.21
N HIS A 66 -4.83 9.51 -14.07
CA HIS A 66 -6.24 9.53 -13.65
C HIS A 66 -6.91 10.90 -13.85
N GLY A 67 -6.24 11.88 -14.48
CA GLY A 67 -6.80 13.21 -14.73
C GLY A 67 -7.06 14.04 -13.47
N LEU A 68 -6.35 13.77 -12.38
CA LEU A 68 -6.52 14.46 -11.09
C LEU A 68 -5.73 15.78 -11.04
N PRO A 69 -6.22 16.79 -10.30
CA PRO A 69 -5.44 18.00 -9.97
C PRO A 69 -4.11 17.66 -9.30
N GLU A 70 -3.08 18.48 -9.49
CA GLU A 70 -1.71 18.23 -8.98
C GLU A 70 -1.64 18.04 -7.45
N ASN A 71 -2.53 18.69 -6.72
CA ASN A 71 -2.63 18.66 -5.26
C ASN A 71 -3.73 17.73 -4.72
N ALA A 72 -4.37 16.92 -5.58
CA ALA A 72 -5.39 15.98 -5.14
C ALA A 72 -4.81 14.97 -4.13
N ASP A 73 -5.57 14.65 -3.08
CA ASP A 73 -5.22 13.54 -2.19
C ASP A 73 -5.43 12.22 -2.95
N ILE A 74 -4.33 11.49 -3.13
CA ILE A 74 -4.35 10.24 -3.88
C ILE A 74 -5.17 9.20 -3.14
N LEU A 75 -5.14 9.20 -1.80
CA LEU A 75 -5.83 8.19 -0.99
C LEU A 75 -7.34 8.20 -1.19
N ASP A 76 -7.91 9.33 -1.62
CA ASP A 76 -9.35 9.44 -1.92
C ASP A 76 -9.74 8.78 -3.26
N ASN A 77 -8.76 8.34 -4.05
CA ASN A 77 -8.93 7.78 -5.38
C ASN A 77 -8.39 6.33 -5.48
N LEU A 78 -8.15 5.67 -4.34
CA LEU A 78 -7.66 4.30 -4.28
C LEU A 78 -8.78 3.34 -3.88
N THR A 79 -8.67 2.07 -4.26
CA THR A 79 -9.55 1.01 -3.74
C THR A 79 -9.17 0.62 -2.31
N ASN A 80 -10.05 -0.10 -1.62
CA ASN A 80 -9.78 -0.59 -0.27
C ASN A 80 -8.55 -1.53 -0.23
N GLU A 81 -8.39 -2.40 -1.23
CA GLU A 81 -7.26 -3.32 -1.36
C GLU A 81 -5.95 -2.56 -1.62
N GLN A 82 -6.00 -1.50 -2.41
CA GLN A 82 -4.84 -0.62 -2.64
C GLN A 82 -4.43 0.10 -1.35
N LEU A 83 -5.40 0.60 -0.57
CA LEU A 83 -5.14 1.20 0.74
C LEU A 83 -4.52 0.19 1.71
N GLN A 84 -5.06 -1.02 1.79
CA GLN A 84 -4.52 -2.10 2.64
C GLN A 84 -3.11 -2.51 2.20
N ALA A 85 -2.83 -2.60 0.90
CA ALA A 85 -1.50 -2.88 0.37
C ALA A 85 -0.50 -1.79 0.76
N ILE A 86 -0.86 -0.52 0.59
CA ILE A 86 -0.01 0.62 0.98
C ILE A 86 0.25 0.59 2.49
N ASP A 87 -0.79 0.40 3.30
CA ASP A 87 -0.67 0.33 4.76
C ASP A 87 0.31 -0.76 5.19
N LYS A 88 0.14 -1.98 4.64
CA LYS A 88 1.01 -3.12 4.88
C LYS A 88 2.46 -2.80 4.50
N LEU A 89 2.70 -2.26 3.31
CA LEU A 89 4.07 -1.95 2.87
C LEU A 89 4.70 -0.82 3.68
N GLN A 90 3.94 0.17 4.16
CA GLN A 90 4.46 1.21 5.07
C GLN A 90 4.87 0.61 6.42
N ILE A 91 4.06 -0.30 6.98
CA ILE A 91 4.37 -1.01 8.23
C ILE A 91 5.64 -1.86 8.06
N GLU A 92 5.74 -2.65 6.98
CA GLU A 92 6.91 -3.48 6.74
C GLU A 92 8.16 -2.64 6.46
N ASN A 93 8.05 -1.57 5.66
CA ASN A 93 9.17 -0.68 5.40
C ASN A 93 9.68 0.00 6.67
N THR A 94 8.77 0.32 7.61
CA THR A 94 9.12 0.85 8.93
C THR A 94 10.04 -0.12 9.70
N LYS A 95 9.74 -1.42 9.68
CA LYS A 95 10.58 -2.45 10.32
C LYS A 95 11.94 -2.55 9.64
N LEU A 96 11.95 -2.65 8.31
CA LEU A 96 13.18 -2.76 7.53
C LEU A 96 14.09 -1.52 7.67
N LEU A 97 13.51 -0.34 7.85
CA LEU A 97 14.25 0.89 8.18
C LEU A 97 14.97 0.74 9.53
N TYR A 98 14.30 0.24 10.56
CA TYR A 98 14.93 0.00 11.87
C TYR A 98 16.01 -1.07 11.82
N GLU A 99 15.91 -2.04 10.91
CA GLU A 99 16.97 -3.01 10.59
C GLU A 99 18.13 -2.40 9.78
N ARG A 100 18.07 -1.09 9.48
CA ARG A 100 19.06 -0.34 8.69
C ARG A 100 19.30 -0.91 7.29
N MET A 101 18.28 -1.55 6.72
CA MET A 101 18.36 -2.14 5.40
C MET A 101 18.43 -1.08 4.29
N GLY A 102 19.28 -1.32 3.29
CA GLY A 102 19.47 -0.41 2.16
C GLY A 102 18.19 -0.21 1.34
N PHE A 103 18.06 0.95 0.70
CA PHE A 103 16.85 1.30 -0.06
C PHE A 103 16.49 0.27 -1.13
N GLN A 104 17.49 -0.23 -1.88
CA GLN A 104 17.24 -1.19 -2.96
C GLN A 104 16.82 -2.55 -2.42
N ASP A 105 17.44 -3.04 -1.35
CA ASP A 105 17.06 -4.30 -0.71
C ASP A 105 15.64 -4.22 -0.12
N ARG A 106 15.30 -3.08 0.50
CA ARG A 106 13.93 -2.81 0.99
C ARG A 106 12.93 -2.83 -0.16
N LYS A 107 13.24 -2.18 -1.28
CA LYS A 107 12.38 -2.19 -2.47
C LYS A 107 12.08 -3.61 -2.94
N ASP A 108 13.10 -4.46 -3.02
CA ASP A 108 12.91 -5.83 -3.51
C ASP A 108 12.19 -6.72 -2.49
N ARG A 109 12.45 -6.52 -1.19
CA ARG A 109 11.69 -7.19 -0.12
C ARG A 109 10.22 -6.78 -0.10
N LEU A 110 9.92 -5.50 -0.31
CA LEU A 110 8.55 -4.98 -0.34
C LEU A 110 7.77 -5.47 -1.56
N LYS A 111 8.42 -5.62 -2.72
CA LYS A 111 7.80 -6.28 -3.89
C LYS A 111 7.41 -7.71 -3.58
N TYR A 112 8.31 -8.50 -2.99
CA TYR A 112 8.00 -9.86 -2.58
C TYR A 112 6.82 -9.92 -1.59
N ILE A 113 6.76 -9.00 -0.64
CA ILE A 113 5.64 -8.91 0.31
C ILE A 113 4.33 -8.55 -0.41
N TYR A 114 4.38 -7.65 -1.40
CA TYR A 114 3.23 -7.26 -2.19
C TYR A 114 2.72 -8.41 -3.07
N ASP A 115 3.60 -9.13 -3.76
CA ASP A 115 3.22 -10.26 -4.61
C ASP A 115 2.50 -11.35 -3.79
N ASN A 116 2.99 -11.63 -2.57
CA ASN A 116 2.32 -12.55 -1.64
C ASN A 116 0.97 -12.03 -1.14
N PHE A 117 0.85 -10.72 -0.91
CA PHE A 117 -0.42 -10.11 -0.52
C PHE A 117 -1.46 -10.21 -1.64
N VAL A 118 -1.07 -9.93 -2.88
CA VAL A 118 -1.93 -10.09 -4.06
C VAL A 118 -2.34 -11.55 -4.23
N TYR A 119 -1.40 -12.49 -4.09
CA TYR A 119 -1.71 -13.92 -4.14
C TYR A 119 -2.73 -14.33 -3.07
N GLN A 120 -2.63 -13.81 -1.84
CA GLN A 120 -3.59 -14.09 -0.77
C GLN A 120 -5.00 -13.55 -1.11
N ILE A 121 -5.10 -12.33 -1.63
CA ILE A 121 -6.38 -11.76 -2.07
C ILE A 121 -7.00 -12.60 -3.19
N MET A 122 -6.20 -12.93 -4.21
CA MET A 122 -6.66 -13.76 -5.33
C MET A 122 -7.12 -15.13 -4.86
N SER A 123 -6.38 -15.77 -3.95
CA SER A 123 -6.72 -17.09 -3.40
C SER A 123 -7.99 -17.04 -2.56
N ASN A 124 -8.22 -15.98 -1.79
CA ASN A 124 -9.42 -15.84 -0.96
C ASN A 124 -10.69 -15.54 -1.77
N ASN A 125 -10.53 -15.02 -2.99
CA ASN A 125 -11.63 -14.69 -3.91
C ASN A 125 -11.97 -15.83 -4.89
N ILE A 126 -11.20 -16.92 -4.89
CA ILE A 126 -11.48 -18.13 -5.68
C ILE A 126 -12.17 -19.13 -4.76
N ASP A 127 -13.40 -19.52 -5.10
CA ASP A 127 -14.08 -20.62 -4.43
C ASP A 127 -13.45 -21.94 -4.88
N PHE A 128 -12.65 -22.54 -4.00
CA PHE A 128 -11.94 -23.79 -4.27
C PHE A 128 -12.87 -25.02 -4.34
N GLU A 129 -14.18 -24.86 -4.13
CA GLU A 129 -15.16 -25.94 -4.33
C GLU A 129 -15.46 -26.23 -5.81
N GLU A 130 -15.30 -25.27 -6.74
CA GLU A 130 -15.51 -25.50 -8.19
C GLU A 130 -14.38 -26.33 -8.84
N ILE A 131 -13.18 -26.35 -8.25
CA ILE A 131 -12.03 -27.07 -8.83
C ILE A 131 -12.12 -28.58 -8.58
N LYS A 132 -12.91 -29.02 -7.59
CA LYS A 132 -13.14 -30.46 -7.33
C LYS A 132 -14.03 -31.15 -8.36
N GLU A 133 -14.81 -30.41 -9.16
CA GLU A 133 -15.68 -31.00 -10.20
C GLU A 133 -14.96 -31.27 -11.53
N PHE A 134 -13.77 -30.73 -11.75
CA PHE A 134 -12.98 -30.99 -12.96
C PHE A 134 -11.92 -32.10 -12.79
N GLY A 135 -11.96 -32.81 -11.67
CA GLY A 135 -11.00 -33.85 -11.29
C GLY A 135 -11.57 -35.26 -11.16
N ASN A 136 -12.62 -35.61 -11.91
CA ASN A 136 -13.11 -36.99 -12.07
C ASN A 136 -13.08 -37.41 -13.55
#